data_AF-A0A3M1YKU2-F1
#
_entry.id   AF-A0A3M1YKU2-F1
#
_cell.length_a   1.000
_cell.length_b   1.000
_cell.length_c   1.000
_cell.angle_alpha   90.00
_cell.angle_beta   90.00
_cell.angle_gamma   90.00
#
_symmetry.space_group_name_H-M   'P 1'
#
loop_
_entity.id
_entity.type
_entity.pdbx_description
1 polymer ?
#
loop_
_entity_poly.entity_id
_entity_poly.type
_entity_poly.pdbx_seq_one_letter_code
_entity_poly.pdbx_strand_id
1 'polypeptide(L)'
;MNKYIEYAKAFINWIRKKIVYDNTQQAGDESQLAAGDWSQPVAGNRSKLAAGNWSQLTAGDESQLAAGDWSKLATGDESQLATGDESQLAAGDESQLAAGDGSKLAAGYGSQLAAGDRSKLAAGYESQLVAGIWSQLEVGERGIAMGDHGSKAKGKLGSAIVLCEREEYPSRNIRHIKAGIIDGKKLKPDTWYKLKDGEFTEITI
;
A
#
# COMPACT_ATOMS: atom_id res chain seq x y z
N MET A 1 46.88 19.56 -17.05
CA MET A 1 45.59 19.82 -16.38
C MET A 1 44.39 19.24 -17.13
N ASN A 2 44.28 19.40 -18.46
CA ASN A 2 43.11 18.95 -19.24
C ASN A 2 42.90 17.42 -19.31
N LYS A 3 43.95 16.61 -19.41
CA LYS A 3 43.81 15.13 -19.52
C LYS A 3 43.16 14.50 -18.28
N TYR A 4 43.47 14.97 -17.08
CA TYR A 4 42.88 14.44 -15.85
C TYR A 4 41.39 14.78 -15.72
N ILE A 5 40.98 15.96 -16.18
CA ILE A 5 39.57 16.36 -16.22
C ILE A 5 38.80 15.48 -17.23
N GLU A 6 39.39 15.18 -18.39
CA GLU A 6 38.78 14.28 -19.37
C GLU A 6 38.67 12.84 -18.87
N TYR A 7 39.69 12.31 -18.18
CA TYR A 7 39.60 11.00 -17.52
C TYR A 7 38.54 10.97 -16.42
N ALA A 8 38.44 12.02 -15.60
CA ALA A 8 37.43 12.11 -14.56
C ALA A 8 36.01 12.17 -15.17
N LYS A 9 35.80 12.94 -16.25
CA LYS A 9 34.52 12.97 -16.98
C LYS A 9 34.20 11.63 -17.62
N ALA A 10 35.17 10.97 -18.25
CA ALA A 10 34.99 9.65 -18.86
C ALA A 10 34.65 8.59 -17.80
N PHE A 11 35.30 8.64 -16.64
CA PHE A 11 35.01 7.76 -15.51
C PHE A 11 33.64 8.05 -14.89
N ILE A 12 33.27 9.31 -14.69
CA ILE A 12 31.93 9.71 -14.24
C ILE A 12 30.87 9.27 -15.26
N ASN A 13 31.11 9.40 -16.56
CA ASN A 13 30.18 8.94 -17.59
C ASN A 13 30.14 7.42 -17.70
N TRP A 14 31.24 6.73 -17.46
CA TRP A 14 31.29 5.27 -17.38
C TRP A 14 30.51 4.77 -16.16
N ILE A 15 30.71 5.39 -15.00
CA ILE A 15 29.91 5.16 -13.79
C ILE A 15 28.45 5.47 -14.07
N ARG A 16 28.11 6.61 -14.69
CA ARG A 16 26.73 6.91 -15.08
C ARG A 16 26.17 5.86 -16.01
N LYS A 17 26.88 5.37 -17.02
CA LYS A 17 26.39 4.27 -17.87
C LYS A 17 26.28 2.93 -17.13
N LYS A 18 27.02 2.73 -16.03
CA LYS A 18 26.99 1.51 -15.22
C LYS A 18 26.02 1.56 -14.04
N ILE A 19 25.70 2.75 -13.54
CA ILE A 19 24.78 3.01 -12.41
C ILE A 19 23.42 3.47 -12.95
N VAL A 20 23.38 4.32 -13.97
CA VAL A 20 22.22 4.61 -14.82
C VAL A 20 22.19 3.55 -15.91
N TYR A 21 21.89 2.30 -15.51
CA TYR A 21 21.10 1.48 -16.42
C TYR A 21 19.74 2.16 -16.45
N ASP A 22 19.38 2.72 -17.59
CA ASP A 22 17.99 3.04 -17.90
C ASP A 22 17.25 1.69 -17.96
N ASN A 23 16.92 1.13 -16.78
CA ASN A 23 16.22 -0.15 -16.60
C ASN A 23 14.71 0.01 -16.82
N THR A 24 14.34 1.01 -17.63
CA THR A 24 12.98 1.26 -18.07
C THR A 24 12.69 0.29 -19.20
N GLN A 25 12.08 -0.85 -18.87
CA GLN A 25 11.54 -1.76 -19.88
C GLN A 25 10.14 -1.28 -20.22
N GLN A 26 9.85 -1.06 -21.49
CA GLN A 26 8.51 -0.69 -21.94
C GLN A 26 7.94 -1.80 -22.82
N ALA A 27 6.71 -2.19 -22.53
CA ALA A 27 5.95 -3.12 -23.35
C ALA A 27 4.51 -2.62 -23.55
N GLY A 28 3.81 -3.20 -24.52
CA GLY A 28 2.41 -2.88 -24.78
C GLY A 28 1.47 -3.63 -23.84
N ASP A 29 0.22 -3.79 -24.29
CA ASP A 29 -0.75 -4.64 -23.60
C ASP A 29 -0.33 -6.11 -23.63
N GLU A 30 -0.93 -6.92 -22.75
CA GLU A 30 -0.74 -8.38 -22.67
C GLU A 30 0.73 -8.82 -22.53
N SER A 31 1.53 -7.97 -21.93
CA SER A 31 2.97 -8.15 -21.86
C SER A 31 3.43 -8.78 -20.55
N GLN A 32 4.58 -9.45 -20.59
CA GLN A 32 5.23 -10.01 -19.41
C GLN A 32 6.64 -9.45 -19.29
N LEU A 33 6.91 -8.75 -18.19
CA LEU A 33 8.23 -8.17 -17.92
C LEU A 33 8.75 -8.68 -16.57
N ALA A 34 10.03 -9.04 -16.56
CA ALA A 34 10.76 -9.38 -15.35
C ALA A 34 12.04 -8.53 -15.32
N ALA A 35 12.27 -7.86 -14.20
CA ALA A 35 13.42 -7.00 -14.00
C ALA A 35 14.08 -7.23 -12.64
N GLY A 36 15.31 -6.76 -12.49
CA GLY A 36 16.04 -6.84 -11.22
C GLY A 36 15.64 -5.75 -10.23
N ASP A 37 16.44 -5.60 -9.18
CA ASP A 37 16.35 -4.45 -8.28
C ASP A 37 16.55 -3.12 -9.03
N TRP A 38 16.03 -2.03 -8.47
CA TRP A 38 16.20 -0.67 -9.01
C TRP A 38 15.71 -0.53 -10.45
N SER A 39 14.63 -1.24 -10.80
CA SER A 39 14.09 -1.25 -12.16
C SER A 39 12.79 -0.45 -12.28
N GLN A 40 12.45 -0.08 -13.52
CA GLN A 40 11.26 0.72 -13.82
C GLN A 40 10.45 0.14 -14.99
N PRO A 41 10.02 -1.13 -14.94
CA PRO A 41 9.25 -1.71 -16.03
C PRO A 41 7.85 -1.07 -16.12
N VAL A 42 7.42 -0.83 -17.34
CA VAL A 42 6.13 -0.24 -17.71
C VAL A 42 5.48 -1.12 -18.77
N ALA A 43 4.20 -1.44 -18.60
CA ALA A 43 3.42 -2.11 -19.63
C ALA A 43 2.01 -1.53 -19.78
N GLY A 44 1.29 -1.99 -20.78
CA GLY A 44 -0.12 -1.66 -20.99
C GLY A 44 -1.06 -2.51 -20.13
N ASN A 45 -2.31 -2.65 -20.59
CA ASN A 45 -3.35 -3.42 -19.93
C ASN A 45 -3.04 -4.92 -19.95
N ARG A 46 -3.69 -5.70 -19.06
CA ARG A 46 -3.58 -7.17 -19.00
C ARG A 46 -2.15 -7.69 -18.88
N SER A 47 -1.28 -6.90 -18.26
CA SER A 47 0.16 -7.18 -18.22
C SER A 47 0.59 -7.78 -16.89
N LYS A 48 1.71 -8.49 -16.90
CA LYS A 48 2.35 -9.07 -15.71
C LYS A 48 3.75 -8.53 -15.55
N LEU A 49 4.01 -7.84 -14.46
CA LEU A 49 5.32 -7.25 -14.17
C LEU A 49 5.84 -7.80 -12.85
N ALA A 50 7.10 -8.22 -12.85
CA ALA A 50 7.81 -8.62 -11.64
C ALA A 50 9.15 -7.88 -11.55
N ALA A 51 9.51 -7.41 -10.36
CA ALA A 51 10.83 -6.84 -10.12
C ALA A 51 11.38 -7.12 -8.73
N GLY A 52 12.65 -6.77 -8.54
CA GLY A 52 13.31 -6.81 -7.25
C GLY A 52 12.97 -5.62 -6.34
N ASN A 53 13.79 -5.40 -5.32
CA ASN A 53 13.65 -4.30 -4.36
C ASN A 53 13.89 -2.94 -5.03
N TRP A 54 13.40 -1.87 -4.41
CA TRP A 54 13.60 -0.49 -4.86
C TRP A 54 13.09 -0.22 -6.29
N SER A 55 12.07 -0.96 -6.73
CA SER A 55 11.57 -0.90 -8.10
C SER A 55 10.32 -0.02 -8.21
N GLN A 56 10.05 0.48 -9.41
CA GLN A 56 8.85 1.25 -9.73
C GLN A 56 8.11 0.61 -10.91
N LEU A 57 6.98 -0.03 -10.66
CA LEU A 57 6.25 -0.78 -11.68
C LEU A 57 4.98 -0.01 -12.03
N THR A 58 4.73 0.14 -13.33
CA THR A 58 3.48 0.75 -13.81
C THR A 58 2.85 -0.16 -14.86
N ALA A 59 1.56 -0.45 -14.73
CA ALA A 59 0.78 -1.06 -15.81
C ALA A 59 -0.59 -0.40 -15.95
N GLY A 60 -1.35 -0.82 -16.95
CA GLY A 60 -2.73 -0.42 -17.12
C GLY A 60 -3.72 -1.28 -16.31
N ASP A 61 -4.94 -1.39 -16.80
CA ASP A 61 -6.03 -2.16 -16.18
C ASP A 61 -5.76 -3.68 -16.27
N GLU A 62 -6.51 -4.46 -15.48
CA GLU A 62 -6.49 -5.94 -15.49
C GLU A 62 -5.07 -6.53 -15.30
N SER A 63 -4.19 -5.83 -14.60
CA SER A 63 -2.75 -6.14 -14.55
C SER A 63 -2.31 -6.74 -13.21
N GLN A 64 -1.19 -7.47 -13.24
CA GLN A 64 -0.61 -8.11 -12.06
C GLN A 64 0.83 -7.64 -11.86
N LEU A 65 1.09 -6.95 -10.74
CA LEU A 65 2.41 -6.42 -10.41
C LEU A 65 2.92 -7.05 -9.10
N ALA A 66 4.18 -7.47 -9.11
CA ALA A 66 4.87 -7.94 -7.92
C ALA A 66 6.26 -7.30 -7.80
N ALA A 67 6.62 -6.82 -6.61
CA ALA A 67 7.99 -6.36 -6.35
C ALA A 67 8.45 -6.68 -4.92
N GLY A 68 9.74 -6.44 -4.66
CA GLY A 68 10.32 -6.55 -3.33
C GLY A 68 10.03 -5.35 -2.43
N ASP A 69 10.82 -5.20 -1.38
CA ASP A 69 10.74 -4.10 -0.42
C ASP A 69 11.07 -2.75 -1.07
N TRP A 70 10.61 -1.67 -0.43
CA TRP A 70 10.88 -0.28 -0.85
C TRP A 70 10.41 0.04 -2.27
N SER A 71 9.36 -0.66 -2.74
CA SER A 71 8.90 -0.56 -4.12
C SER A 71 7.67 0.33 -4.25
N LYS A 72 7.42 0.79 -5.48
CA LYS A 72 6.21 1.54 -5.85
C LYS A 72 5.51 0.85 -7.00
N LEU A 73 4.24 0.49 -6.83
CA LEU A 73 3.43 -0.12 -7.87
C LEU A 73 2.22 0.77 -8.16
N ALA A 74 1.92 0.97 -9.44
CA ALA A 74 0.75 1.69 -9.90
C ALA A 74 0.05 0.93 -11.04
N THR A 75 -1.26 0.72 -10.92
CA THR A 75 -2.09 0.15 -12.00
C THR A 75 -3.40 0.90 -12.16
N GLY A 76 -4.15 0.53 -13.19
CA GLY A 76 -5.56 0.88 -13.30
C GLY A 76 -6.48 -0.08 -12.54
N ASP A 77 -7.68 -0.27 -13.07
CA ASP A 77 -8.78 -1.04 -12.45
C ASP A 77 -8.54 -2.56 -12.54
N GLU A 78 -9.32 -3.34 -11.78
CA GLU A 78 -9.36 -4.81 -11.81
C GLU A 78 -7.99 -5.48 -11.66
N SER A 79 -7.09 -4.86 -10.89
CA SER A 79 -5.68 -5.22 -10.86
C SER A 79 -5.25 -5.86 -9.53
N GLN A 80 -4.11 -6.55 -9.56
CA GLN A 80 -3.53 -7.21 -8.38
C GLN A 80 -2.09 -6.74 -8.17
N LEU A 81 -1.81 -6.23 -6.97
CA LEU A 81 -0.49 -5.70 -6.61
C LEU A 81 0.00 -6.37 -5.32
N ALA A 82 1.25 -6.84 -5.34
CA ALA A 82 1.91 -7.40 -4.16
C ALA A 82 3.31 -6.84 -3.99
N THR A 83 3.66 -6.40 -2.77
CA THR A 83 5.04 -5.98 -2.43
C THR A 83 5.48 -6.48 -1.06
N GLY A 84 6.77 -6.30 -0.78
CA GLY A 84 7.32 -6.38 0.57
C GLY A 84 7.07 -5.13 1.41
N ASP A 85 7.95 -4.89 2.36
CA ASP A 85 7.86 -3.82 3.37
C ASP A 85 8.12 -2.43 2.77
N GLU A 86 7.72 -1.39 3.49
CA GLU A 86 8.04 0.03 3.24
C GLU A 86 7.69 0.49 1.81
N SER A 87 6.61 -0.07 1.27
CA SER A 87 6.23 0.07 -0.14
C SER A 87 5.00 0.94 -0.33
N GLN A 88 4.75 1.35 -1.58
CA GLN A 88 3.60 2.17 -1.96
C GLN A 88 2.85 1.54 -3.12
N LEU A 89 1.57 1.25 -2.93
CA LEU A 89 0.71 0.64 -3.95
C LEU A 89 -0.46 1.57 -4.22
N ALA A 90 -0.74 1.78 -5.50
CA ALA A 90 -1.92 2.48 -5.97
C ALA A 90 -2.59 1.68 -7.09
N ALA A 91 -3.90 1.46 -6.99
CA ALA A 91 -4.69 0.89 -8.09
C ALA A 91 -6.02 1.64 -8.22
N GLY A 92 -6.74 1.32 -9.29
CA GLY A 92 -8.09 1.79 -9.50
C GLY A 92 -9.13 0.98 -8.72
N ASP A 93 -10.31 0.86 -9.32
CA ASP A 93 -11.46 0.15 -8.78
C ASP A 93 -11.26 -1.38 -8.85
N GLU A 94 -12.04 -2.11 -8.06
CA GLU A 94 -12.12 -3.58 -8.02
C GLU A 94 -10.77 -4.30 -7.88
N SER A 95 -9.82 -3.63 -7.24
CA SER A 95 -8.42 -4.08 -7.18
C SER A 95 -8.06 -4.74 -5.85
N GLN A 96 -7.02 -5.57 -5.88
CA GLN A 96 -6.49 -6.26 -4.70
C GLN A 96 -5.04 -5.87 -4.45
N LEU A 97 -4.75 -5.31 -3.28
CA LEU A 97 -3.43 -4.83 -2.90
C LEU A 97 -2.96 -5.54 -1.63
N ALA A 98 -1.75 -6.09 -1.65
CA ALA A 98 -1.08 -6.68 -0.49
C ALA A 98 0.32 -6.10 -0.32
N ALA A 99 0.69 -5.70 0.90
CA ALA A 99 2.05 -5.26 1.20
C ALA A 99 2.51 -5.64 2.61
N GLY A 100 3.80 -5.53 2.86
CA GLY A 100 4.40 -5.73 4.18
C GLY A 100 4.22 -4.55 5.13
N ASP A 101 5.05 -4.52 6.18
CA ASP A 101 5.04 -3.51 7.23
C ASP A 101 5.41 -2.12 6.70
N GLY A 102 4.90 -1.06 7.34
CA GLY A 102 5.23 0.33 7.00
C GLY A 102 4.69 0.81 5.65
N SER A 103 3.86 0.01 4.98
CA SER A 103 3.42 0.27 3.62
C SER A 103 2.25 1.24 3.52
N LYS A 104 2.07 1.81 2.33
CA LYS A 104 0.95 2.68 1.98
C LYS A 104 0.19 2.11 0.80
N LEU A 105 -1.11 1.86 0.98
CA LEU A 105 -1.97 1.31 -0.05
C LEU A 105 -3.14 2.26 -0.30
N ALA A 106 -3.44 2.52 -1.57
CA ALA A 106 -4.59 3.28 -2.01
C ALA A 106 -5.30 2.55 -3.16
N ALA A 107 -6.63 2.41 -3.09
CA ALA A 107 -7.42 1.92 -4.21
C ALA A 107 -8.82 2.55 -4.25
N GLY A 108 -9.54 2.28 -5.33
CA GLY A 108 -10.86 2.82 -5.58
C GLY A 108 -12.02 2.03 -4.95
N TYR A 109 -13.14 2.01 -5.66
CA TYR A 109 -14.36 1.27 -5.37
C TYR A 109 -14.11 -0.24 -5.27
N GLY A 110 -14.87 -0.93 -4.43
CA GLY A 110 -14.95 -2.40 -4.41
C GLY A 110 -13.62 -3.12 -4.16
N SER A 111 -12.63 -2.42 -3.61
CA SER A 111 -11.24 -2.89 -3.55
C SER A 111 -10.93 -3.57 -2.22
N GLN A 112 -9.93 -4.46 -2.22
CA GLN A 112 -9.46 -5.18 -1.05
C GLN A 112 -8.00 -4.85 -0.78
N LEU A 113 -7.71 -4.33 0.41
CA LEU A 113 -6.35 -3.93 0.82
C LEU A 113 -5.95 -4.70 2.08
N ALA A 114 -4.77 -5.30 2.04
CA ALA A 114 -4.13 -5.95 3.19
C ALA A 114 -2.71 -5.43 3.38
N ALA A 115 -2.33 -5.03 4.60
CA ALA A 115 -0.93 -4.71 4.89
C ALA A 115 -0.50 -5.14 6.30
N GLY A 116 0.81 -5.15 6.50
CA GLY A 116 1.44 -5.43 7.79
C GLY A 116 1.27 -4.30 8.82
N ASP A 117 2.12 -4.33 9.84
CA ASP A 117 2.14 -3.37 10.94
C ASP A 117 2.52 -1.96 10.45
N ARG A 118 2.08 -0.93 11.19
CA ARG A 118 2.40 0.49 10.95
C ARG A 118 2.03 1.00 9.56
N SER A 119 1.06 0.35 8.91
CA SER A 119 0.68 0.65 7.54
C SER A 119 -0.41 1.73 7.46
N LYS A 120 -0.58 2.29 6.27
CA LYS A 120 -1.66 3.23 5.95
C LYS A 120 -2.45 2.72 4.76
N LEU A 121 -3.74 2.48 4.95
CA LEU A 121 -4.62 1.97 3.90
C LEU A 121 -5.76 2.97 3.69
N ALA A 122 -6.05 3.30 2.44
CA ALA A 122 -7.20 4.10 2.06
C ALA A 122 -7.91 3.47 0.86
N ALA A 123 -9.22 3.24 0.98
CA ALA A 123 -10.00 2.73 -0.14
C ALA A 123 -11.41 3.33 -0.20
N GLY A 124 -12.00 3.29 -1.38
CA GLY A 124 -13.29 3.88 -1.70
C GLY A 124 -14.50 3.14 -1.14
N TYR A 125 -15.63 3.35 -1.81
CA TYR A 125 -16.92 2.75 -1.50
C TYR A 125 -16.90 1.23 -1.63
N GLU A 126 -17.62 0.51 -0.75
CA GLU A 126 -17.72 -0.96 -0.72
C GLU A 126 -16.36 -1.70 -0.60
N SER A 127 -15.32 -1.00 -0.17
CA SER A 127 -13.97 -1.57 -0.03
C SER A 127 -13.72 -2.21 1.34
N GLN A 128 -12.76 -3.12 1.39
CA GLN A 128 -12.38 -3.87 2.60
C GLN A 128 -10.89 -3.68 2.88
N LEU A 129 -10.56 -3.31 4.12
CA LEU A 129 -9.20 -2.98 4.51
C LEU A 129 -8.83 -3.75 5.77
N VAL A 130 -7.67 -4.40 5.77
CA VAL A 130 -7.10 -5.11 6.92
C VAL A 130 -5.66 -4.69 7.12
N ALA A 131 -5.30 -4.31 8.35
CA ALA A 131 -3.93 -3.98 8.68
C ALA A 131 -3.52 -4.48 10.06
N GLY A 132 -2.21 -4.66 10.23
CA GLY A 132 -1.60 -5.07 11.49
C GLY A 132 -1.65 -3.98 12.57
N ILE A 133 -0.75 -4.09 13.54
CA ILE A 133 -0.64 -3.24 14.73
C ILE A 133 -0.24 -1.81 14.32
N TRP A 134 -0.76 -0.81 15.06
CA TRP A 134 -0.41 0.62 14.88
C TRP A 134 -0.68 1.18 13.48
N SER A 135 -1.67 0.65 12.78
CA SER A 135 -2.01 1.03 11.42
C SER A 135 -3.07 2.15 11.36
N GLN A 136 -3.21 2.76 10.19
CA GLN A 136 -4.22 3.79 9.92
C GLN A 136 -5.08 3.34 8.74
N LEU A 137 -6.39 3.24 8.95
CA LEU A 137 -7.32 2.76 7.93
C LEU A 137 -8.41 3.79 7.65
N GLU A 138 -8.60 4.13 6.38
CA GLU A 138 -9.65 5.04 5.90
C GLU A 138 -10.50 4.34 4.84
N VAL A 139 -11.80 4.23 5.10
CA VAL A 139 -12.72 3.54 4.19
C VAL A 139 -13.89 4.42 3.74
N GLY A 140 -14.31 4.26 2.49
CA GLY A 140 -15.52 4.87 1.94
C GLY A 140 -16.82 4.32 2.53
N GLU A 141 -17.95 4.74 1.97
CA GLU A 141 -19.27 4.25 2.41
C GLU A 141 -19.41 2.75 2.16
N ARG A 142 -20.20 2.06 3.00
CA ARG A 142 -20.42 0.60 2.95
C ARG A 142 -19.17 -0.27 3.04
N GLY A 143 -17.99 0.30 3.18
CA GLY A 143 -16.77 -0.47 3.35
C GLY A 143 -16.51 -0.84 4.81
N ILE A 144 -15.49 -1.67 5.00
CA ILE A 144 -15.10 -2.22 6.32
C ILE A 144 -13.60 -2.04 6.51
N ALA A 145 -13.20 -1.45 7.63
CA ALA A 145 -11.80 -1.33 8.02
C ALA A 145 -11.52 -2.12 9.32
N MET A 146 -10.54 -3.01 9.29
CA MET A 146 -10.12 -3.82 10.44
C MET A 146 -8.65 -3.56 10.78
N GLY A 147 -8.39 -3.13 12.02
CA GLY A 147 -7.03 -2.90 12.51
C GLY A 147 -6.74 -3.63 13.81
N ASP A 148 -5.52 -4.15 13.95
CA ASP A 148 -5.06 -4.75 15.21
C ASP A 148 -4.63 -3.66 16.22
N HIS A 149 -3.99 -4.08 17.32
CA HIS A 149 -3.67 -3.28 18.49
C HIS A 149 -3.07 -1.90 18.18
N GLY A 150 -3.62 -0.87 18.83
CA GLY A 150 -3.16 0.51 18.69
C GLY A 150 -3.41 1.15 17.31
N SER A 151 -4.05 0.43 16.38
CA SER A 151 -4.51 0.99 15.11
C SER A 151 -5.63 1.99 15.33
N LYS A 152 -5.82 2.84 14.33
CA LYS A 152 -6.94 3.77 14.23
C LYS A 152 -7.65 3.59 12.90
N ALA A 153 -8.96 3.78 12.91
CA ALA A 153 -9.78 3.72 11.72
C ALA A 153 -10.75 4.90 11.67
N LYS A 154 -11.04 5.38 10.46
CA LYS A 154 -12.19 6.24 10.17
C LYS A 154 -12.91 5.72 8.94
N GLY A 155 -14.16 6.10 8.79
CA GLY A 155 -14.90 5.81 7.58
C GLY A 155 -16.02 6.80 7.32
N LYS A 156 -16.68 6.64 6.17
CA LYS A 156 -17.88 7.41 5.80
C LYS A 156 -19.14 6.83 6.44
N LEU A 157 -20.26 7.58 6.37
CA LEU A 157 -21.54 7.12 6.89
C LEU A 157 -21.93 5.76 6.28
N GLY A 158 -22.38 4.82 7.12
CA GLY A 158 -22.75 3.47 6.73
C GLY A 158 -21.59 2.48 6.53
N SER A 159 -20.35 2.91 6.70
CA SER A 159 -19.19 2.00 6.81
C SER A 159 -19.10 1.36 8.19
N ALA A 160 -18.22 0.37 8.35
CA ALA A 160 -17.92 -0.25 9.64
C ALA A 160 -16.42 -0.25 9.95
N ILE A 161 -16.10 -0.16 11.23
CA ILE A 161 -14.74 -0.31 11.75
C ILE A 161 -14.69 -1.45 12.77
N VAL A 162 -13.61 -2.24 12.73
CA VAL A 162 -13.30 -3.27 13.72
C VAL A 162 -11.91 -3.00 14.26
N LEU A 163 -11.79 -2.82 15.57
CA LEU A 163 -10.51 -2.54 16.22
C LEU A 163 -10.26 -3.54 17.33
N CYS A 164 -8.98 -3.88 17.50
CA CYS A 164 -8.51 -4.76 18.57
C CYS A 164 -7.65 -3.98 19.58
N GLU A 165 -7.72 -4.39 20.84
CA GLU A 165 -6.84 -3.98 21.92
C GLU A 165 -6.28 -5.23 22.58
N ARG A 166 -4.97 -5.25 22.82
CA ARG A 166 -4.23 -6.38 23.37
C ARG A 166 -3.56 -5.95 24.67
N GLU A 167 -3.21 -6.94 25.47
CA GLU A 167 -2.27 -6.76 26.58
C GLU A 167 -0.89 -6.35 26.06
N GLU A 168 -0.14 -5.64 26.90
CA GLU A 168 1.24 -5.29 26.61
C GLU A 168 2.15 -6.54 26.57
N TYR A 169 3.37 -6.36 26.06
CA TYR A 169 4.38 -7.41 26.07
C TYR A 169 4.63 -7.93 27.51
N PRO A 170 4.79 -9.25 27.73
CA PRO A 170 4.99 -10.31 26.73
C PRO A 170 3.73 -11.05 26.26
N SER A 171 2.60 -10.95 26.95
CA SER A 171 1.46 -11.85 26.70
C SER A 171 0.78 -11.57 25.36
N ARG A 172 0.57 -10.29 25.01
CA ARG A 172 -0.11 -9.85 23.77
C ARG A 172 -1.47 -10.53 23.53
N ASN A 173 -2.12 -11.01 24.60
CA ASN A 173 -3.45 -11.60 24.54
C ASN A 173 -4.46 -10.54 24.05
N ILE A 174 -5.48 -10.99 23.33
CA ILE A 174 -6.59 -10.11 22.96
C ILE A 174 -7.34 -9.74 24.24
N ARG A 175 -7.36 -8.45 24.56
CA ARG A 175 -8.07 -7.90 25.71
C ARG A 175 -9.48 -7.49 25.31
N HIS A 176 -9.61 -6.77 24.19
CA HIS A 176 -10.88 -6.34 23.63
C HIS A 176 -10.87 -6.40 22.10
N ILE A 177 -12.05 -6.69 21.53
CA ILE A 177 -12.36 -6.48 20.12
C ILE A 177 -13.72 -5.81 20.04
N LYS A 178 -13.85 -4.80 19.18
CA LYS A 178 -15.12 -4.11 18.99
C LYS A 178 -15.34 -3.78 17.53
N ALA A 179 -16.54 -4.11 17.05
CA ALA A 179 -17.06 -3.68 15.77
C ALA A 179 -18.06 -2.54 15.99
N GLY A 180 -18.05 -1.55 15.10
CA GLY A 180 -18.97 -0.43 15.14
C GLY A 180 -19.31 0.08 13.74
N ILE A 181 -20.58 0.43 13.54
CA ILE A 181 -21.05 1.06 12.31
C ILE A 181 -20.92 2.58 12.47
N ILE A 182 -20.38 3.25 11.46
CA ILE A 182 -20.35 4.70 11.36
C ILE A 182 -21.77 5.20 11.04
N ASP A 183 -22.55 5.47 12.08
CA ASP A 183 -23.98 5.79 11.99
C ASP A 183 -24.29 7.29 12.09
N GLY A 184 -23.27 8.13 12.30
CA GLY A 184 -23.42 9.57 12.53
C GLY A 184 -23.95 9.95 13.91
N LYS A 185 -24.18 8.97 14.79
CA LYS A 185 -24.69 9.18 16.16
C LYS A 185 -23.62 8.80 17.18
N LYS A 186 -23.30 7.51 17.26
CA LYS A 186 -22.27 6.98 18.15
C LYS A 186 -20.89 7.14 17.54
N LEU A 187 -20.78 6.82 16.25
CA LEU A 187 -19.55 6.98 15.49
C LEU A 187 -19.82 7.96 14.35
N LYS A 188 -19.07 9.06 14.35
CA LYS A 188 -19.20 10.15 13.40
C LYS A 188 -18.44 9.82 12.12
N PRO A 189 -18.97 10.19 10.94
CA PRO A 189 -18.22 10.10 9.70
C PRO A 189 -16.95 10.95 9.77
N ASP A 190 -15.93 10.53 9.02
CA ASP A 190 -14.66 11.26 8.87
C ASP A 190 -13.91 11.53 10.19
N THR A 191 -14.25 10.80 11.24
CA THR A 191 -13.65 10.91 12.57
C THR A 191 -12.82 9.67 12.86
N TRP A 192 -11.59 9.89 13.34
CA TRP A 192 -10.69 8.81 13.69
C TRP A 192 -11.01 8.24 15.06
N TYR A 193 -11.08 6.92 15.13
CA TYR A 193 -11.32 6.15 16.34
C TYR A 193 -10.18 5.20 16.64
N LYS A 194 -9.90 5.02 17.94
CA LYS A 194 -9.09 3.93 18.50
C LYS A 194 -9.93 3.11 19.47
N LEU A 195 -9.56 1.86 19.71
CA LEU A 195 -10.11 1.09 20.83
C LEU A 195 -9.24 1.30 22.07
N LYS A 196 -9.86 1.72 23.18
CA LYS A 196 -9.20 1.89 24.47
C LYS A 196 -10.13 1.43 25.57
N ASP A 197 -9.63 0.52 26.41
CA ASP A 197 -10.38 -0.09 27.51
C ASP A 197 -11.74 -0.66 27.05
N GLY A 198 -11.79 -1.22 25.84
CA GLY A 198 -13.01 -1.79 25.24
C GLY A 198 -14.01 -0.77 24.67
N GLU A 199 -13.67 0.51 24.63
CA GLU A 199 -14.51 1.58 24.08
C GLU A 199 -13.86 2.33 22.92
N PHE A 200 -14.68 2.75 21.95
CA PHE A 200 -14.20 3.61 20.86
C PHE A 200 -13.91 5.00 21.40
N THR A 201 -12.69 5.49 21.16
CA THR A 201 -12.24 6.82 21.56
C THR A 201 -11.93 7.67 20.33
N GLU A 202 -12.56 8.83 20.22
CA GLU A 202 -12.26 9.84 19.20
C GLU A 202 -10.84 10.39 19.38
N ILE A 203 -10.13 10.59 18.28
CA ILE A 203 -8.78 11.18 18.29
C ILE A 203 -8.66 12.31 17.25
N THR A 204 -8.04 13.41 17.67
CA THR A 204 -7.63 14.51 16.81
C THR A 204 -6.20 14.27 16.34
N ILE A 205 -5.90 14.58 15.07
CA ILE A 205 -4.56 14.45 14.47
C ILE A 205 -4.03 15.85 14.13
#